data_AF-A0A5C5CC78-F1
#
_entry.id   AF-A0A5C5CC78-F1
#
_cell.length_a   1.000
_cell.length_b   1.000
_cell.length_c   1.000
_cell.angle_alpha   90.00
_cell.angle_beta   90.00
_cell.angle_gamma   90.00
#
_symmetry.space_group_name_H-M   'P 1'
#
loop_
_entity.id
_entity.type
_entity.pdbx_description
1 polymer ?
#
loop_
_entity_poly.entity_id
_entity_poly.type
_entity_poly.pdbx_seq_one_letter_code
_entity_poly.pdbx_strand_id
1 'polypeptide(L)'
;MSKLLRPFVSLAVFGVLTVTPVLAQEHQESIVLSVSPKIVRWADVYKVRPERADDPYYHVRVIERLTDWKVWQFNELAFHMAVTPRALEASRIDKKAKIYSYKDVEIRSAYHRWLDEPATRSEVPVCDTDILSCIKKLPPQ
;
A
#
# COMPACT_ATOMS: atom_id res chain seq x y z
N MET A 1 -23.37 -72.14 25.05
CA MET A 1 -23.73 -70.97 24.22
C MET A 1 -23.05 -69.74 24.81
N SER A 2 -21.90 -69.32 24.27
CA SER A 2 -21.21 -68.09 24.73
C SER A 2 -21.27 -67.06 23.62
N LYS A 3 -21.99 -65.96 23.85
CA LYS A 3 -22.06 -64.80 22.94
C LYS A 3 -20.87 -63.88 23.18
N LEU A 4 -20.24 -63.46 22.09
CA LEU A 4 -19.20 -62.44 22.02
C LEU A 4 -19.67 -61.11 22.62
N LEU A 5 -18.73 -60.35 23.18
CA LEU A 5 -18.75 -58.89 23.16
C LEU A 5 -17.33 -58.38 22.91
N ARG A 6 -17.08 -57.89 21.69
CA ARG A 6 -15.91 -57.09 21.33
C ARG A 6 -16.21 -55.63 21.64
N PRO A 7 -15.30 -54.87 22.29
CA PRO A 7 -15.47 -53.44 22.41
C PRO A 7 -15.09 -52.78 21.08
N PHE A 8 -16.06 -52.13 20.43
CA PHE A 8 -15.81 -51.18 19.36
C PHE A 8 -15.28 -49.88 19.99
N VAL A 9 -13.98 -49.64 19.85
CA VAL A 9 -13.38 -48.34 20.15
C VAL A 9 -13.69 -47.41 18.98
N SER A 10 -14.67 -46.52 19.17
CA SER A 10 -14.96 -45.47 18.18
C SER A 10 -13.95 -44.33 18.38
N LEU A 11 -13.00 -44.21 17.45
CA LEU A 11 -12.09 -43.07 17.37
C LEU A 11 -12.89 -41.85 16.87
N ALA A 12 -13.26 -40.95 17.78
CA ALA A 12 -13.80 -39.65 17.41
C ALA A 12 -12.64 -38.79 16.89
N VAL A 13 -12.53 -38.65 15.57
CA VAL A 13 -11.61 -37.69 14.94
C VAL A 13 -12.20 -36.29 15.12
N PHE A 14 -11.78 -35.58 16.17
CA PHE A 14 -12.00 -34.15 16.29
C PHE A 14 -11.10 -33.44 15.26
N GLY A 15 -11.69 -33.04 14.13
CA GLY A 15 -11.04 -32.14 13.17
C GLY A 15 -10.84 -30.77 13.82
N VAL A 16 -9.63 -30.49 14.29
CA VAL A 16 -9.25 -29.17 14.77
C VAL A 16 -9.06 -28.28 13.54
N LEU A 17 -10.01 -27.38 13.27
CA LEU A 17 -9.82 -26.29 12.31
C LEU A 17 -8.79 -25.32 12.90
N THR A 18 -7.52 -25.48 12.51
CA THR A 18 -6.47 -24.53 12.86
C THR A 18 -6.65 -23.27 12.02
N VAL A 19 -7.21 -22.21 12.60
CA VAL A 19 -7.18 -20.87 12.01
C VAL A 19 -5.76 -20.33 12.22
N THR A 20 -4.93 -20.36 11.18
CA THR A 20 -3.62 -19.69 11.25
C THR A 20 -3.84 -18.18 11.21
N PRO A 21 -3.34 -17.40 12.19
CA PRO A 21 -3.39 -15.95 12.07
C PRO A 21 -2.54 -15.53 10.87
N VAL A 22 -3.17 -14.87 9.89
CA VAL A 22 -2.43 -14.22 8.80
C VAL A 22 -1.75 -13.00 9.40
N LEU A 23 -0.42 -13.02 9.42
CA LEU A 23 0.36 -11.88 9.88
C LEU A 23 0.12 -10.70 8.95
N ALA A 24 -0.11 -9.52 9.53
CA ALA A 24 -0.21 -8.30 8.76
C ALA A 24 1.12 -8.02 8.06
N GLN A 25 1.08 -7.87 6.73
CA GLN A 25 2.23 -7.54 5.91
C GLN A 25 1.92 -6.26 5.13
N GLU A 26 2.88 -5.34 5.10
CA GLU A 26 2.80 -4.19 4.22
C GLU A 26 3.16 -4.60 2.79
N HIS A 27 2.20 -4.41 1.88
CA HIS A 27 2.41 -4.51 0.45
C HIS A 27 2.95 -3.18 -0.08
N GLN A 28 4.02 -3.27 -0.86
CA GLN A 28 4.67 -2.13 -1.50
C GLN A 28 4.80 -2.37 -3.00
N GLU A 29 4.41 -1.37 -3.78
CA GLU A 29 4.69 -1.33 -5.22
C GLU A 29 5.09 0.09 -5.64
N SER A 30 5.63 0.24 -6.84
CA SER A 30 5.84 1.56 -7.45
C SER A 30 5.10 1.63 -8.78
N ILE A 31 4.38 2.73 -9.01
CA ILE A 31 3.59 2.95 -10.23
C ILE A 31 4.11 4.17 -10.99
N VAL A 32 4.23 4.05 -12.30
CA VAL A 32 4.62 5.19 -13.14
C VAL A 32 3.38 6.05 -13.39
N LEU A 33 3.52 7.36 -13.15
CA LEU A 33 2.45 8.35 -13.31
C LEU A 33 2.60 9.16 -14.59
N SER A 34 3.83 9.53 -14.93
CA SER A 34 4.13 10.25 -16.18
C SER A 34 5.58 10.08 -16.60
N VAL A 35 5.81 10.05 -17.91
CA VAL A 35 7.14 9.92 -18.52
C VAL A 35 7.26 10.92 -19.66
N SER A 36 8.32 11.72 -19.62
CA SER A 36 8.73 12.63 -20.69
C SER A 36 10.25 12.51 -20.90
N PRO A 37 10.83 13.11 -21.96
CA PRO A 37 12.27 13.05 -22.21
C PRO A 37 13.12 13.63 -21.08
N LYS A 38 12.58 14.54 -20.27
CA LYS A 38 13.31 15.23 -19.19
C LYS A 38 12.87 14.81 -17.80
N ILE A 39 11.61 14.45 -17.61
CA ILE A 39 11.00 14.20 -16.29
C ILE A 39 10.35 12.83 -16.26
N VAL A 40 10.58 12.09 -15.18
CA VAL A 40 9.81 10.90 -14.79
C VAL A 40 9.14 11.18 -13.45
N ARG A 41 7.85 10.85 -13.34
CA ARG A 41 7.11 10.86 -12.08
C ARG A 41 6.54 9.50 -11.77
N TRP A 42 6.69 9.05 -10.54
CA TRP A 42 6.15 7.79 -10.04
C TRP A 42 5.63 7.96 -8.62
N ALA A 43 4.79 7.03 -8.19
CA ALA A 43 4.36 6.91 -6.80
C ALA A 43 4.86 5.60 -6.22
N ASP A 44 5.41 5.64 -5.01
CA ASP A 44 5.56 4.46 -4.17
C ASP A 44 4.28 4.28 -3.37
N VAL A 45 3.71 3.09 -3.43
CA VAL A 45 2.37 2.75 -2.95
C VAL A 45 2.49 1.75 -1.81
N TYR A 46 1.82 2.05 -0.69
CA TYR A 46 1.85 1.26 0.54
C TYR A 46 0.44 0.85 0.93
N LYS A 47 0.28 -0.41 1.34
CA LYS A 47 -0.99 -0.95 1.85
C LYS A 47 -0.75 -2.11 2.81
N VAL A 48 -1.31 -2.04 4.02
CA VAL A 48 -1.33 -3.20 4.93
C VAL A 48 -2.32 -4.26 4.42
N ARG A 49 -1.86 -5.52 4.39
CA ARG A 49 -2.60 -6.73 4.02
C ARG A 49 -2.61 -7.72 5.21
N PRO A 50 -3.71 -8.43 5.49
CA PRO A 50 -5.03 -8.30 4.87
C PRO A 50 -5.62 -6.91 5.06
N GLU A 51 -6.53 -6.51 4.15
CA GLU A 51 -7.10 -5.16 4.17
C GLU A 51 -7.82 -4.89 5.49
N ARG A 52 -7.57 -3.71 6.06
CA ARG A 52 -8.26 -3.25 7.26
C ARG A 52 -9.53 -2.51 6.87
N ALA A 53 -10.63 -2.76 7.59
CA ALA A 53 -11.90 -2.09 7.34
C ALA A 53 -11.85 -0.57 7.57
N ASP A 54 -10.94 -0.10 8.45
CA ASP A 54 -10.76 1.31 8.79
C ASP A 54 -9.77 2.05 7.89
N ASP A 55 -9.20 1.36 6.89
CA ASP A 55 -8.31 1.93 5.87
C ASP A 55 -8.79 1.46 4.48
N PRO A 56 -9.65 2.25 3.80
CA PRO A 56 -10.08 1.95 2.44
C PRO A 56 -9.11 2.48 1.36
N TYR A 57 -7.97 3.07 1.74
CA TYR A 57 -7.10 3.80 0.82
C TYR A 57 -5.78 3.07 0.56
N TYR A 58 -5.11 3.46 -0.52
CA TYR A 58 -3.69 3.24 -0.68
C TYR A 58 -2.95 4.48 -0.19
N HIS A 59 -1.79 4.30 0.45
CA HIS A 59 -0.99 5.43 0.89
C HIS A 59 0.18 5.60 -0.05
N VAL A 60 0.42 6.81 -0.52
CA VAL A 60 1.43 7.06 -1.54
C VAL A 60 2.39 8.16 -1.14
N ARG A 61 3.63 7.98 -1.58
CA ARG A 61 4.65 9.03 -1.72
C ARG A 61 4.86 9.28 -3.19
N VAL A 62 4.91 10.54 -3.62
CA VAL A 62 5.03 10.88 -5.05
C VAL A 62 6.33 11.60 -5.34
N ILE A 63 7.07 11.06 -6.28
CA ILE A 63 8.43 11.49 -6.61
C ILE A 63 8.48 11.98 -8.05
N GLU A 64 9.21 13.07 -8.25
CA GLU A 64 9.61 13.57 -9.55
C GLU A 64 11.13 13.57 -9.66
N ARG A 65 11.65 13.14 -10.80
CA ARG A 65 13.08 13.21 -11.08
C ARG A 65 13.35 13.67 -12.51
N LEU A 66 14.33 14.57 -12.64
CA LEU A 66 14.92 14.90 -13.92
C LEU A 66 15.88 13.80 -14.39
N THR A 67 15.82 13.44 -15.66
CA THR A 67 16.53 12.27 -16.20
C THR A 67 18.05 12.37 -16.07
N ASP A 68 18.60 13.58 -16.15
CA ASP A 68 20.02 13.92 -16.07
C ASP A 68 20.56 14.13 -14.65
N TRP A 69 19.69 14.13 -13.64
CA TRP A 69 20.08 14.28 -12.25
C TRP A 69 20.90 13.10 -11.73
N LYS A 70 21.67 13.31 -10.65
CA LYS A 70 22.29 12.20 -9.93
C LYS A 70 21.20 11.31 -9.31
N VAL A 71 21.54 10.05 -9.02
CA VAL A 71 20.55 9.06 -8.55
C VAL A 71 19.93 9.47 -7.21
N TRP A 72 20.62 10.22 -6.36
CA TRP A 72 20.13 10.71 -5.06
C TRP A 72 19.35 12.02 -5.13
N GLN A 73 19.25 12.66 -6.30
CA GLN A 73 18.52 13.90 -6.47
C GLN A 73 17.10 13.59 -6.99
N PHE A 74 16.10 14.10 -6.29
CA PHE A 74 14.69 13.99 -6.65
C PHE A 74 13.90 15.13 -5.97
N ASN A 75 12.73 15.43 -6.52
CA ASN A 75 11.72 16.26 -5.87
C ASN A 75 10.65 15.35 -5.28
N GLU A 76 10.24 15.63 -4.05
CA GLU A 76 9.07 15.00 -3.45
C GLU A 76 7.85 15.88 -3.71
N LEU A 77 6.93 15.42 -4.55
CA LEU A 77 5.72 16.16 -4.89
C LEU A 77 4.64 16.00 -3.82
N ALA A 78 4.61 14.85 -3.14
CA ALA A 78 3.77 14.58 -1.99
C ALA A 78 4.48 13.59 -1.07
N PHE A 79 4.68 13.97 0.19
CA PHE A 79 5.25 13.10 1.21
C PHE A 79 4.30 11.94 1.53
N HIS A 80 3.05 12.26 1.85
CA HIS A 80 2.00 11.30 2.20
C HIS A 80 0.64 11.76 1.66
N MET A 81 0.00 10.91 0.87
CA MET A 81 -1.36 11.11 0.37
C MET A 81 -2.13 9.79 0.44
N ALA A 82 -3.37 9.84 0.88
CA ALA A 82 -4.30 8.72 0.78
C ALA A 82 -4.98 8.74 -0.59
N VAL A 83 -5.07 7.59 -1.26
CA VAL A 83 -5.54 7.48 -2.64
C VAL A 83 -6.60 6.39 -2.70
N THR A 84 -7.76 6.71 -3.24
CA THR A 84 -8.81 5.69 -3.47
C THR A 84 -8.34 4.64 -4.48
N PRO A 85 -8.82 3.38 -4.42
CA PRO A 85 -8.48 2.37 -5.41
C PRO A 85 -8.76 2.84 -6.85
N ARG A 86 -9.89 3.52 -7.09
CA ARG A 86 -10.22 4.10 -8.38
C ARG A 86 -9.20 5.12 -8.85
N ALA A 87 -8.74 6.00 -7.96
CA ALA A 87 -7.77 7.03 -8.31
C ALA A 87 -6.38 6.44 -8.58
N LEU A 88 -5.98 5.40 -7.86
CA LEU A 88 -4.72 4.69 -8.11
C LEU A 88 -4.70 4.10 -9.52
N GLU A 89 -5.77 3.39 -9.91
CA GLU A 89 -5.88 2.81 -11.24
C GLU A 89 -5.93 3.88 -12.34
N ALA A 90 -6.67 4.98 -12.13
CA ALA A 90 -6.71 6.10 -13.07
C ALA A 90 -5.35 6.82 -13.24
N SER A 91 -4.44 6.68 -12.27
CA SER A 91 -3.14 7.34 -12.27
C SER A 91 -2.03 6.53 -12.94
N ARG A 92 -2.18 5.21 -13.02
CA ARG A 92 -1.18 4.30 -13.59
C ARG A 92 -1.14 4.45 -15.11
N ILE A 93 0.06 4.57 -15.68
CA ILE A 93 0.26 4.51 -17.13
C ILE A 93 0.96 3.23 -17.55
N ASP A 94 0.64 2.74 -18.75
CA ASP A 94 1.28 1.55 -19.36
C ASP A 94 2.61 1.89 -20.05
N LYS A 95 3.45 2.70 -19.39
CA LYS A 95 4.80 3.03 -19.86
C LYS A 95 5.82 2.62 -18.82
N LYS A 96 6.87 1.93 -19.29
CA LYS A 96 8.03 1.60 -18.46
C LYS A 96 8.98 2.78 -18.40
N ALA A 97 9.48 3.09 -17.22
CA ALA A 97 10.54 4.07 -17.00
C ALA A 97 11.50 3.55 -15.93
N LYS A 98 12.77 4.00 -16.01
CA LYS A 98 13.72 3.76 -14.93
C LYS A 98 13.31 4.61 -13.73
N ILE A 99 12.88 3.94 -12.67
CA ILE A 99 12.58 4.52 -11.37
C ILE A 99 13.62 4.07 -10.34
N TYR A 100 13.62 4.70 -9.18
CA TYR A 100 14.56 4.41 -8.10
C TYR A 100 13.77 4.18 -6.81
N SER A 101 14.24 3.22 -6.00
CA SER A 101 13.75 3.02 -4.65
C SER A 101 14.56 3.90 -3.71
N TYR A 102 13.94 4.92 -3.13
CA TYR A 102 14.54 5.73 -2.08
C TYR A 102 14.21 5.18 -0.70
N LYS A 103 14.94 5.65 0.32
CA LYS A 103 14.60 5.34 1.71
C LYS A 103 13.15 5.76 2.00
N ASP A 104 12.40 4.86 2.62
CA ASP A 104 10.95 4.94 2.81
C ASP A 104 10.52 4.87 4.28
N VAL A 105 11.48 4.85 5.21
CA VAL A 105 11.22 4.74 6.66
C VAL A 105 10.27 5.84 7.13
N GLU A 106 10.44 7.06 6.61
CA GLU A 106 9.67 8.24 7.02
C GLU A 106 8.20 8.14 6.57
N ILE A 107 7.93 7.74 5.33
CA ILE A 107 6.55 7.56 4.84
C ILE A 107 5.87 6.36 5.51
N ARG A 108 6.60 5.27 5.76
CA ARG A 108 6.05 4.10 6.46
C ARG A 108 5.63 4.45 7.88
N SER A 109 6.46 5.22 8.61
CA SER A 109 6.10 5.77 9.91
C SER A 109 4.86 6.68 9.84
N ALA A 110 4.75 7.54 8.82
CA ALA A 110 3.58 8.41 8.63
C ALA A 110 2.31 7.62 8.30
N TYR A 111 2.41 6.56 7.48
CA TYR A 111 1.30 5.66 7.20
C TYR A 111 0.84 4.92 8.47
N HIS A 112 1.77 4.34 9.22
CA HIS A 112 1.43 3.68 10.49
C HIS A 112 0.78 4.64 11.49
N ARG A 113 1.28 5.87 11.59
CA ARG A 113 0.65 6.91 12.40
C ARG A 113 -0.79 7.20 11.97
N TRP A 114 -1.04 7.31 10.66
CA TRP A 114 -2.39 7.49 10.13
C TRP A 114 -3.34 6.32 10.46
N LEU A 115 -2.82 5.09 10.44
CA LEU A 115 -3.58 3.90 10.83
C LEU A 115 -3.93 3.91 12.32
N ASP A 116 -2.93 4.15 13.16
CA ASP A 116 -3.01 3.94 14.61
C ASP A 116 -3.59 5.15 15.36
N GLU A 117 -3.53 6.35 14.78
CA GLU A 117 -4.02 7.60 15.37
C GLU A 117 -5.12 8.25 14.51
N PRO A 118 -6.42 7.89 14.71
CA PRO A 118 -7.53 8.43 13.93
C PRO A 118 -7.60 9.97 13.87
N ALA A 119 -7.10 10.66 14.91
CA ALA A 119 -7.06 12.11 14.98
C ALA A 119 -6.15 12.75 13.90
N THR A 120 -5.14 12.02 13.39
CA THR A 120 -4.21 12.51 12.37
C THR A 120 -4.76 12.35 10.95
N ARG A 121 -5.88 11.63 10.78
CA ARG A 121 -6.36 11.25 9.45
C ARG A 121 -6.74 12.43 8.57
N SER A 122 -7.25 13.50 9.17
CA SER A 122 -7.59 14.75 8.47
C SER A 122 -6.38 15.55 8.00
N GLU A 123 -5.18 15.26 8.51
CA GLU A 123 -3.93 15.92 8.10
C GLU A 123 -3.42 15.37 6.76
N VAL A 124 -3.87 14.17 6.37
CA VAL A 124 -3.44 13.52 5.13
C VAL A 124 -4.46 13.77 4.02
N PRO A 125 -4.05 14.40 2.91
CA PRO A 125 -4.96 14.66 1.80
C PRO A 125 -5.45 13.35 1.17
N VAL A 126 -6.73 13.30 0.83
CA VAL A 126 -7.36 12.17 0.12
C VAL A 126 -7.54 12.52 -1.36
N CYS A 127 -7.08 11.64 -2.23
CA CYS A 127 -7.22 11.75 -3.68
C CYS A 127 -8.24 10.74 -4.23
N ASP A 128 -9.22 11.26 -4.96
CA ASP A 128 -10.37 10.53 -5.52
C ASP A 128 -10.47 10.61 -7.06
N THR A 129 -9.50 11.27 -7.71
CA THR A 129 -9.45 11.46 -9.18
C THR A 129 -8.21 10.81 -9.79
N ASP A 130 -7.13 11.56 -9.98
CA ASP A 130 -5.81 11.04 -10.34
C ASP A 130 -4.73 11.79 -9.54
N ILE A 131 -3.63 11.09 -9.21
CA ILE A 131 -2.60 11.55 -8.28
C ILE A 131 -1.99 12.88 -8.75
N LEU A 132 -1.67 13.03 -10.04
CA LEU A 132 -1.04 14.24 -10.55
C LEU A 132 -2.00 15.44 -10.54
N SER A 133 -3.29 15.24 -10.79
CA SER A 133 -4.31 16.27 -10.63
C SER A 133 -4.55 16.66 -9.18
N CYS A 134 -4.51 15.70 -8.25
CA CYS A 134 -4.62 15.97 -6.81
C CYS A 134 -3.42 16.78 -6.30
N ILE A 135 -2.19 16.45 -6.73
CA ILE A 135 -0.97 17.20 -6.35
C ILE A 135 -1.06 18.67 -6.71
N LYS A 136 -1.62 19.02 -7.89
CA LYS A 136 -1.77 20.42 -8.32
C LYS A 136 -2.66 21.25 -7.39
N LYS A 137 -3.49 20.61 -6.56
CA LYS A 137 -4.39 21.25 -5.60
C LYS A 137 -3.79 21.34 -4.20
N LEU A 138 -2.65 20.68 -3.96
CA LEU A 138 -1.96 20.78 -2.68
C LEU A 138 -1.32 22.16 -2.52
N PRO A 139 -1.20 22.66 -1.28
CA PRO A 139 -0.38 23.84 -1.02
C PRO A 139 1.07 23.58 -1.46
N PRO A 140 1.80 24.62 -1.90
CA PRO A 140 3.24 24.51 -2.13
C PRO A 140 3.93 23.99 -0.86
N GLN A 141 4.84 23.03 -1.02
CA GLN A 141 5.70 22.54 0.06
C GLN A 141 6.93 23.44 0.23
#